data_AF-A0A381FA50-F1
#
_entry.id   AF-A0A381FA50-F1
#
_cell.length_a   1.000
_cell.length_b   1.000
_cell.length_c   1.000
_cell.angle_alpha   90.00
_cell.angle_beta   90.00
_cell.angle_gamma   90.00
#
_symmetry.space_group_name_H-M   'P 1'
#
loop_
_entity.id
_entity.type
_entity.pdbx_description
1 polymer ?
#
loop_
_entity_poly.entity_id
_entity_poly.type
_entity_poly.pdbx_seq_one_letter_code
_entity_poly.pdbx_strand_id
1 'polypeptide(L)'
;MNTLKVLTVTASVFAFLSAGKISDNRCSSKANDKEIVESNISNQRQILGSKDNKIQVALLLDTSNSMDGLIDQAKSRLWNIVNTLTTLKYNGQAPQVEIALYEYGNDGLKDENYIKQITPLTQDLDLVSEKLFALRTNGGNEYCGAVIRDASSNLKWDGNEKSMKLIYIAGNEPFDQGKISYKDVVSKAKTKNIYTNTIFCGSREEGIQSHWQNGASLGDGKYFNIDSDQKVIYIETPYDVKISQYNSKLNDTYISYGRRGSEMKNKQTTQDSNAEMQSASNAVERTVSKSKKNAYKNDHWDLVDKVEKDKSYISSIKEEELPSELKGKSKDEIKKIVAQKSADRDKIQKEIEVLARKRQEYIDVETKKRGNSEGDDLGKAIEKSIVELAKKNGYNF
;
A
#
# COMPACT_ATOMS: atom_id res chain seq x y z
N MET A 1 27.69 47.04 37.25
CA MET A 1 26.91 47.73 36.19
C MET A 1 26.45 46.70 35.17
N ASN A 2 25.21 46.25 35.25
CA ASN A 2 24.29 46.10 34.11
C ASN A 2 22.99 45.49 34.62
N THR A 3 21.92 46.21 34.30
CA THR A 3 20.57 46.14 34.87
C THR A 3 19.75 44.97 34.33
N LEU A 4 19.03 44.33 35.26
CA LEU A 4 17.88 43.45 35.06
C LEU A 4 16.80 44.10 34.16
N LYS A 5 16.21 43.33 33.26
CA LYS A 5 14.84 43.55 32.77
C LYS A 5 14.09 42.22 32.78
N VAL A 6 13.12 42.11 33.68
CA VAL A 6 12.11 41.06 33.76
C VAL A 6 10.90 41.50 32.95
N LEU A 7 10.42 40.64 32.06
CA LEU A 7 9.23 40.86 31.24
C LEU A 7 8.05 40.14 31.88
N THR A 8 7.06 40.90 32.35
CA THR A 8 5.78 40.40 32.89
C THR A 8 4.72 40.52 31.80
N VAL A 9 4.08 39.40 31.43
CA VAL A 9 2.93 39.38 30.52
C VAL A 9 1.67 39.10 31.34
N THR A 10 0.79 40.08 31.42
CA THR A 10 -0.51 40.05 32.10
C THR A 10 -1.57 39.35 31.24
N ALA A 11 -2.31 38.43 31.86
CA ALA A 11 -3.49 37.78 31.32
C ALA A 11 -4.72 38.71 31.39
N SER A 12 -5.53 38.72 30.34
CA SER A 12 -6.82 39.45 30.28
C SER A 12 -7.95 38.46 30.02
N VAL A 13 -8.81 38.26 31.02
CA VAL A 13 -10.09 37.53 30.95
C VAL A 13 -11.20 38.57 30.98
N PHE A 14 -12.03 38.62 29.95
CA PHE A 14 -13.28 39.40 29.93
C PHE A 14 -14.46 38.45 30.18
N ALA A 15 -15.19 38.69 31.26
CA ALA A 15 -16.50 38.12 31.54
C ALA A 15 -17.52 39.27 31.55
N PHE A 16 -18.58 39.15 30.75
CA PHE A 16 -19.76 40.02 30.82
C PHE A 16 -21.00 39.15 31.05
N LEU A 17 -21.63 39.34 32.21
CA LEU A 17 -22.98 38.92 32.54
C LEU A 17 -23.87 40.17 32.54
N SER A 18 -25.01 40.13 31.87
CA SER A 18 -26.18 40.89 32.32
C SER A 18 -27.47 40.23 31.82
N ALA A 19 -28.39 39.99 32.77
CA ALA A 19 -29.75 39.54 32.55
C ALA A 19 -30.69 40.74 32.44
N GLY A 20 -31.75 40.62 31.63
CA GLY A 20 -32.82 41.60 31.50
C GLY A 20 -34.10 40.96 30.95
N LYS A 21 -35.25 41.37 31.49
CA LYS A 21 -36.53 40.64 31.57
C LYS A 21 -37.44 40.74 30.33
N ILE A 22 -38.23 39.67 30.17
CA ILE A 22 -39.66 39.50 29.80
C ILE A 22 -40.44 40.76 29.37
N SER A 23 -41.15 40.64 28.24
CA SER A 23 -42.45 41.29 28.02
C SER A 23 -43.42 40.35 27.28
N ASP A 24 -44.60 40.20 27.87
CA ASP A 24 -45.77 39.47 27.36
C ASP A 24 -46.34 40.04 26.06
N ASN A 25 -46.93 39.17 25.23
CA ASN A 25 -48.12 39.53 24.45
C ASN A 25 -49.01 38.31 24.19
N ARG A 26 -50.31 38.55 24.35
CA ARG A 26 -51.42 37.58 24.48
C ARG A 26 -51.99 37.09 23.13
N CYS A 27 -52.49 35.85 23.19
CA CYS A 27 -53.71 35.26 22.59
C CYS A 27 -54.02 35.42 21.08
N SER A 28 -54.25 34.28 20.40
CA SER A 28 -55.62 33.86 20.03
C SER A 28 -55.65 32.42 19.48
N SER A 29 -56.75 31.75 19.82
CA SER A 29 -57.18 30.39 19.52
C SER A 29 -57.29 30.02 18.03
N LYS A 30 -57.07 28.73 17.73
CA LYS A 30 -58.09 27.84 17.11
C LYS A 30 -57.58 26.39 17.06
N ALA A 31 -58.39 25.49 17.62
CA ALA A 31 -58.26 24.06 17.48
C ALA A 31 -58.70 23.63 16.06
N ASN A 32 -58.04 22.61 15.51
CA ASN A 32 -58.68 21.62 14.65
C ASN A 32 -57.78 20.38 14.55
N ASP A 33 -58.38 19.24 14.88
CA ASP A 33 -57.85 17.89 14.75
C ASP A 33 -57.31 17.61 13.35
N LYS A 34 -56.09 17.06 13.28
CA LYS A 34 -55.67 16.14 12.21
C LYS A 34 -54.73 15.06 12.75
N GLU A 35 -55.18 13.84 12.52
CA GLU A 35 -54.54 12.52 12.60
C GLU A 35 -53.02 12.49 12.80
N ILE A 36 -52.61 11.74 13.83
CA ILE A 36 -51.25 11.23 13.97
C ILE A 36 -51.04 10.17 12.89
N VAL A 37 -50.44 10.56 11.78
CA VAL A 37 -49.77 9.62 10.88
C VAL A 37 -48.36 9.42 11.43
N GLU A 38 -48.13 8.29 12.09
CA GLU A 38 -46.79 7.81 12.43
C GLU A 38 -45.98 7.65 11.15
N SER A 39 -45.15 8.65 10.84
CA SER A 39 -44.08 8.48 9.87
C SER A 39 -42.96 7.72 10.57
N ASN A 40 -42.90 6.42 10.30
CA ASN A 40 -41.73 5.59 10.51
C ASN A 40 -40.57 6.13 9.67
N ILE A 41 -39.91 7.18 10.16
CA ILE A 41 -38.60 7.59 9.66
C ILE A 41 -37.62 6.58 10.25
N SER A 42 -37.49 5.47 9.53
CA SER A 42 -36.32 4.59 9.56
C SER A 42 -35.08 5.50 9.62
N ASN A 43 -34.39 5.43 10.75
CA ASN A 43 -33.12 6.10 11.01
C ASN A 43 -32.04 5.41 10.15
N GLN A 44 -32.15 5.55 8.82
CA GLN A 44 -31.03 5.28 7.93
C GLN A 44 -30.03 6.39 8.18
N ARG A 45 -29.08 6.12 9.09
CA ARG A 45 -27.76 6.75 9.02
C ARG A 45 -27.36 6.72 7.57
N GLN A 46 -27.37 7.88 6.91
CA GLN A 46 -26.58 8.07 5.71
C GLN A 46 -25.16 7.69 6.12
N ILE A 47 -24.73 6.51 5.66
CA ILE A 47 -23.33 6.12 5.67
C ILE A 47 -22.68 7.10 4.68
N LEU A 48 -22.25 8.25 5.20
CA LEU A 48 -21.18 9.01 4.61
C LEU A 48 -20.05 8.00 4.42
N GLY A 49 -19.88 7.52 3.19
CA GLY A 49 -18.89 6.51 2.86
C GLY A 49 -17.56 6.93 3.47
N SER A 50 -16.96 6.04 4.26
CA SER A 50 -15.65 6.29 4.86
C SER A 50 -14.63 6.39 3.72
N LYS A 51 -14.45 7.60 3.19
CA LYS A 51 -13.27 7.90 2.41
C LYS A 51 -12.09 7.70 3.37
N ASP A 52 -11.22 6.78 2.97
CA ASP A 52 -9.88 6.55 3.50
C ASP A 52 -9.77 5.41 4.55
N ASN A 53 -10.28 4.22 4.20
CA ASN A 53 -9.67 3.00 4.72
C ASN A 53 -8.43 2.64 3.86
N LYS A 54 -7.29 2.39 4.50
CA LYS A 54 -6.03 2.01 3.86
C LYS A 54 -5.55 0.64 4.33
N ILE A 55 -4.75 -0.01 3.48
CA ILE A 55 -3.84 -1.07 3.90
C ILE A 55 -2.44 -0.56 3.67
N GLN A 56 -1.68 -0.40 4.75
CA GLN A 56 -0.33 0.11 4.75
C GLN A 56 0.63 -1.01 5.12
N VAL A 57 1.62 -1.26 4.27
CA VAL A 57 2.60 -2.34 4.44
C VAL A 57 4.01 -1.75 4.44
N ALA A 58 4.80 -2.04 5.46
CA ALA A 58 6.23 -1.77 5.46
C ALA A 58 7.00 -3.08 5.31
N LEU A 59 7.77 -3.21 4.23
CA LEU A 59 8.68 -4.32 3.98
C LEU A 59 10.06 -3.91 4.48
N LEU A 60 10.55 -4.56 5.53
CA LEU A 60 11.88 -4.35 6.10
C LEU A 60 12.73 -5.56 5.70
N LEU A 61 13.61 -5.37 4.72
CA LEU A 61 14.42 -6.44 4.16
C LEU A 61 15.84 -6.33 4.66
N ASP A 62 16.35 -7.43 5.19
CA ASP A 62 17.78 -7.57 5.41
C ASP A 62 18.51 -7.59 4.06
N THR A 63 19.62 -6.87 4.03
CA THR A 63 20.52 -6.70 2.88
C THR A 63 21.97 -6.99 3.28
N SER A 64 22.16 -7.84 4.30
CA SER A 64 23.42 -8.50 4.62
C SER A 64 23.88 -9.43 3.49
N ASN A 65 25.14 -9.86 3.51
CA ASN A 65 25.77 -10.63 2.42
C ASN A 65 25.07 -11.96 2.09
N SER A 66 24.32 -12.56 3.02
CA SER A 66 23.60 -13.83 2.80
C SER A 66 22.22 -13.67 2.19
N MET A 67 21.72 -12.45 2.02
CA MET A 67 20.30 -12.20 1.71
C MET A 67 19.97 -11.97 0.23
N ASP A 68 20.85 -12.37 -0.70
CA ASP A 68 20.55 -12.26 -2.14
C ASP A 68 19.28 -13.04 -2.51
N GLY A 69 19.12 -14.25 -1.98
CA GLY A 69 17.91 -15.07 -2.18
C GLY A 69 16.64 -14.39 -1.66
N LEU A 70 16.69 -13.76 -0.49
CA LEU A 70 15.56 -13.00 0.08
C LEU A 70 15.16 -11.84 -0.85
N ILE A 71 16.13 -11.06 -1.32
CA ILE A 71 15.89 -9.93 -2.22
C ILE A 71 15.29 -10.43 -3.55
N ASP A 72 15.79 -11.53 -4.09
CA ASP A 72 15.29 -12.11 -5.35
C ASP A 72 13.87 -12.69 -5.21
N GLN A 73 13.55 -13.29 -4.06
CA GLN A 73 12.17 -13.67 -3.74
C GLN A 73 11.27 -12.45 -3.61
N ALA A 74 11.72 -11.36 -2.97
CA ALA A 74 10.97 -10.12 -2.88
C ALA A 74 10.67 -9.52 -4.26
N LYS A 75 11.67 -9.43 -5.15
CA LYS A 75 11.48 -8.99 -6.55
C LYS A 75 10.47 -9.86 -7.31
N SER A 76 10.49 -11.17 -7.06
CA SER A 76 9.60 -12.16 -7.67
C SER A 76 8.16 -12.12 -7.16
N ARG A 77 7.96 -11.70 -5.90
CA ARG A 77 6.68 -11.79 -5.21
C ARG A 77 6.00 -10.44 -4.96
N LEU A 78 6.66 -9.31 -5.22
CA LEU A 78 6.10 -7.97 -5.03
C LEU A 78 4.68 -7.83 -5.62
N TRP A 79 4.51 -8.22 -6.89
CA TRP A 79 3.22 -8.08 -7.58
C TRP A 79 2.16 -9.04 -7.05
N ASN A 80 2.57 -10.23 -6.56
CA ASN A 80 1.64 -11.20 -5.94
C ASN A 80 1.10 -10.63 -4.62
N ILE A 81 1.97 -10.02 -3.81
CA ILE A 81 1.62 -9.34 -2.56
C ILE A 81 0.66 -8.19 -2.86
N VAL A 82 0.98 -7.33 -3.83
CA VAL A 82 0.09 -6.25 -4.28
C VAL A 82 -1.27 -6.79 -4.72
N ASN A 83 -1.28 -7.83 -5.57
CA ASN A 83 -2.52 -8.43 -6.07
C ASN A 83 -3.37 -8.96 -4.92
N THR A 84 -2.78 -9.66 -3.95
CA THR A 84 -3.47 -10.12 -2.73
C THR A 84 -4.11 -8.95 -1.99
N LEU A 85 -3.34 -7.90 -1.70
CA LEU A 85 -3.84 -6.71 -0.99
C LEU A 85 -5.01 -6.04 -1.73
N THR A 86 -4.99 -6.02 -3.06
CA THR A 86 -6.06 -5.40 -3.86
C THR A 86 -7.37 -6.16 -3.89
N THR A 87 -7.35 -7.47 -3.57
CA THR A 87 -8.58 -8.26 -3.48
C THR A 87 -9.40 -7.91 -2.23
N LEU A 88 -8.74 -7.40 -1.19
CA LEU A 88 -9.38 -7.10 0.08
C LEU A 88 -10.37 -5.95 -0.05
N LYS A 89 -11.49 -6.08 0.64
CA LYS A 89 -12.55 -5.08 0.76
C LYS A 89 -12.95 -4.94 2.22
N TYR A 90 -13.24 -3.71 2.62
CA TYR A 90 -13.80 -3.41 3.92
C TYR A 90 -15.17 -2.76 3.72
N ASN A 91 -16.22 -3.36 4.29
CA ASN A 91 -17.61 -2.94 4.07
C ASN A 91 -17.96 -2.78 2.57
N GLY A 92 -17.46 -3.70 1.73
CA GLY A 92 -17.69 -3.69 0.29
C GLY A 92 -16.86 -2.67 -0.50
N GLN A 93 -16.01 -1.87 0.16
CA GLN A 93 -15.13 -0.89 -0.49
C GLN A 93 -13.69 -1.39 -0.55
N ALA A 94 -13.05 -1.21 -1.70
CA ALA A 94 -11.64 -1.50 -1.87
C ALA A 94 -10.78 -0.43 -1.14
N PRO A 95 -9.92 -0.82 -0.18
CA PRO A 95 -9.04 0.10 0.50
C PRO A 95 -7.92 0.57 -0.43
N GLN A 96 -7.31 1.71 -0.10
CA GLN A 96 -6.09 2.16 -0.77
C GLN A 96 -4.89 1.38 -0.24
N VAL A 97 -4.00 0.92 -1.13
CA VAL A 97 -2.79 0.19 -0.75
C VAL A 97 -1.59 1.14 -0.79
N GLU A 98 -0.80 1.17 0.28
CA GLU A 98 0.46 1.91 0.34
C GLU A 98 1.57 0.97 0.82
N ILE A 99 2.72 0.99 0.13
CA ILE A 99 3.87 0.14 0.48
C ILE A 99 5.09 1.03 0.75
N ALA A 100 5.77 0.75 1.86
CA ALA A 100 7.08 1.29 2.20
C ALA A 100 8.13 0.18 2.10
N LEU A 101 9.35 0.57 1.76
CA LEU A 101 10.49 -0.33 1.66
C LEU A 101 11.63 0.21 2.51
N TYR A 102 12.22 -0.67 3.31
CA TYR A 102 13.42 -0.42 4.09
C TYR A 102 14.47 -1.47 3.75
N GLU A 103 15.73 -1.04 3.75
CA GLU A 103 16.88 -1.92 3.85
C GLU A 103 17.48 -1.78 5.25
N TYR A 104 17.91 -2.91 5.83
CA TYR A 104 18.74 -2.93 7.02
C TYR A 104 19.85 -3.98 6.89
N GLY A 105 20.82 -3.99 7.80
CA GLY A 105 21.88 -5.01 7.81
C GLY A 105 23.07 -4.73 6.89
N ASN A 106 23.08 -3.58 6.20
CA ASN A 106 24.11 -3.27 5.20
C ASN A 106 25.17 -2.31 5.74
N ASP A 107 26.42 -2.75 5.78
CA ASP A 107 27.57 -2.00 6.33
C ASP A 107 27.94 -0.79 5.45
N GLY A 108 27.45 -0.72 4.21
CA GLY A 108 27.58 0.43 3.33
C GLY A 108 26.66 1.60 3.73
N LEU A 109 25.74 1.39 4.67
CA LEU A 109 24.86 2.42 5.18
C LEU A 109 25.60 3.32 6.18
N LYS A 110 25.45 4.63 6.00
CA LYS A 110 26.06 5.64 6.88
C LYS A 110 25.34 5.81 8.22
N ASP A 111 24.19 5.16 8.38
CA ASP A 111 23.41 5.18 9.61
C ASP A 111 24.06 4.29 10.67
N GLU A 112 24.12 4.75 11.92
CA GLU A 112 24.76 4.01 13.03
C GLU A 112 24.06 2.68 13.37
N ASN A 113 22.81 2.52 12.94
CA ASN A 113 22.06 1.28 13.11
C ASN A 113 21.91 0.50 11.79
N TYR A 114 22.61 0.90 10.73
CA TYR A 114 22.55 0.29 9.41
C TYR A 114 21.13 0.23 8.85
N ILE A 115 20.37 1.32 8.95
CA ILE A 115 18.99 1.39 8.46
C ILE A 115 18.85 2.48 7.41
N LYS A 116 18.05 2.19 6.37
CA LYS A 116 17.62 3.22 5.44
C LYS A 116 16.19 3.00 4.98
N GLN A 117 15.36 4.04 5.14
CA GLN A 117 14.07 4.13 4.48
C GLN A 117 14.30 4.35 2.98
N ILE A 118 14.04 3.32 2.19
CA ILE A 118 14.24 3.35 0.74
C ILE A 118 13.06 4.04 0.05
N THR A 119 11.84 3.71 0.47
CA THR A 119 10.62 4.43 0.10
C THR A 119 9.76 4.69 1.33
N PRO A 120 9.15 5.88 1.45
CA PRO A 120 8.05 6.07 2.40
C PRO A 120 6.84 5.23 1.95
N LEU A 121 5.80 5.18 2.79
CA LEU A 121 4.50 4.66 2.39
C LEU A 121 4.00 5.44 1.16
N THR A 122 3.84 4.74 0.04
CA THR A 122 3.49 5.33 -1.25
C THR A 122 2.55 4.43 -2.04
N GLN A 123 1.75 5.04 -2.92
CA GLN A 123 0.93 4.36 -3.94
C GLN A 123 1.70 4.17 -5.26
N ASP A 124 2.89 4.75 -5.38
CA ASP A 124 3.76 4.59 -6.53
C ASP A 124 4.49 3.23 -6.46
N LEU A 125 3.80 2.18 -6.92
CA LEU A 125 4.32 0.82 -6.94
C LEU A 125 5.48 0.65 -7.93
N ASP A 126 5.57 1.51 -8.96
CA ASP A 126 6.71 1.50 -9.87
C ASP A 126 7.97 2.04 -9.19
N LEU A 127 7.84 3.05 -8.33
CA LEU A 127 8.94 3.50 -7.47
C LEU A 127 9.36 2.40 -6.49
N VAL A 128 8.41 1.72 -5.84
CA VAL A 128 8.75 0.59 -4.94
C VAL A 128 9.50 -0.50 -5.69
N SER A 129 9.01 -0.88 -6.87
CA SER A 129 9.68 -1.86 -7.75
C SER A 129 11.07 -1.38 -8.18
N GLU A 130 11.20 -0.14 -8.67
CA GLU A 130 12.48 0.45 -9.07
C GLU A 130 13.52 0.35 -7.94
N LYS A 131 13.11 0.72 -6.73
CA LYS A 131 14.01 0.69 -5.58
C LYS A 131 14.32 -0.71 -5.10
N LEU A 132 13.35 -1.62 -5.10
CA LEU A 132 13.55 -3.02 -4.76
C LEU A 132 14.57 -3.70 -5.71
N PHE A 133 14.45 -3.45 -7.02
CA PHE A 133 15.38 -3.98 -8.01
C PHE A 133 16.78 -3.35 -7.92
N ALA A 134 16.90 -2.18 -7.31
CA ALA A 134 18.17 -1.50 -7.07
C ALA A 134 18.90 -1.96 -5.79
N LEU A 135 18.23 -2.71 -4.90
CA LEU A 135 18.87 -3.21 -3.67
C LEU A 135 20.03 -4.15 -3.99
N ARG A 136 21.09 -4.05 -3.18
CA ARG A 136 22.27 -4.91 -3.23
C ARG A 136 22.65 -5.29 -1.82
N THR A 137 23.11 -6.52 -1.65
CA THR A 137 23.63 -7.01 -0.38
C THR A 137 25.04 -6.47 -0.14
N ASN A 138 25.35 -6.07 1.09
CA ASN A 138 26.71 -5.69 1.50
C ASN A 138 26.79 -5.51 3.01
N GLY A 139 27.51 -6.37 3.74
CA GLY A 139 27.78 -6.19 5.17
C GLY A 139 27.08 -7.22 6.06
N GLY A 140 26.92 -6.91 7.37
CA GLY A 140 26.51 -7.93 8.35
C GLY A 140 25.63 -7.55 9.55
N ASN A 141 25.74 -6.37 10.19
CA ASN A 141 25.04 -6.20 11.49
C ASN A 141 23.53 -5.90 11.36
N GLU A 142 22.68 -6.81 11.84
CA GLU A 142 21.23 -6.78 11.67
C GLU A 142 20.47 -6.28 12.91
N TYR A 143 20.11 -4.99 12.95
CA TYR A 143 19.41 -4.43 14.11
C TYR A 143 17.89 -4.39 13.94
N CYS A 144 17.23 -5.54 14.12
CA CYS A 144 15.78 -5.72 13.99
C CYS A 144 14.97 -4.73 14.85
N GLY A 145 15.33 -4.57 16.14
CA GLY A 145 14.66 -3.62 17.03
C GLY A 145 14.80 -2.16 16.56
N ALA A 146 15.92 -1.82 15.94
CA ALA A 146 16.18 -0.48 15.45
C ALA A 146 15.33 -0.15 14.21
N VAL A 147 15.25 -1.06 13.24
CA VAL A 147 14.48 -0.85 11.99
C VAL A 147 12.97 -0.81 12.26
N ILE A 148 12.48 -1.64 13.18
CA ILE A 148 11.07 -1.62 13.60
C ILE A 148 10.74 -0.30 14.31
N ARG A 149 11.64 0.20 15.17
CA ARG A 149 11.46 1.51 15.82
C ARG A 149 11.35 2.63 14.79
N ASP A 150 12.25 2.64 13.80
CA ASP A 150 12.26 3.66 12.75
C ASP A 150 10.97 3.61 11.93
N ALA A 151 10.65 2.45 11.36
CA ALA A 151 9.45 2.27 10.55
C ALA A 151 8.15 2.59 11.32
N SER A 152 8.01 2.15 12.58
CA SER A 152 6.82 2.40 13.40
C SER A 152 6.69 3.85 13.92
N SER A 153 7.76 4.65 13.85
CA SER A 153 7.79 6.02 14.35
C SER A 153 7.80 7.07 13.24
N ASN A 154 8.49 6.81 12.14
CA ASN A 154 8.80 7.78 11.10
C ASN A 154 7.94 7.66 9.84
N LEU A 155 7.40 6.46 9.55
CA LEU A 155 6.41 6.32 8.49
C LEU A 155 5.10 7.03 8.86
N LYS A 156 4.45 7.60 7.85
CA LYS A 156 3.15 8.27 7.97
C LYS A 156 2.01 7.25 8.00
N TRP A 157 1.94 6.49 9.08
CA TRP A 157 0.84 5.56 9.32
C TRP A 157 -0.49 6.30 9.40
N ASP A 158 -1.53 5.70 8.85
CA ASP A 158 -2.86 6.26 8.74
C ASP A 158 -3.52 6.37 10.12
N GLY A 159 -4.27 7.44 10.36
CA GLY A 159 -4.92 7.68 11.65
C GLY A 159 -6.18 6.84 11.86
N ASN A 160 -6.76 6.27 10.79
CA ASN A 160 -8.01 5.53 10.86
C ASN A 160 -7.78 4.17 11.55
N GLU A 161 -8.54 3.91 12.61
CA GLU A 161 -8.49 2.63 13.33
C GLU A 161 -8.96 1.44 12.48
N LYS A 162 -9.65 1.69 11.37
CA LYS A 162 -10.07 0.64 10.43
C LYS A 162 -9.01 0.32 9.37
N SER A 163 -7.96 1.14 9.27
CA SER A 163 -6.83 0.89 8.39
C SER A 163 -5.96 -0.22 8.94
N MET A 164 -5.61 -1.17 8.08
CA MET A 164 -4.71 -2.26 8.42
C MET A 164 -3.26 -1.82 8.22
N LYS A 165 -2.45 -1.95 9.27
CA LYS A 165 -1.04 -1.52 9.26
C LYS A 165 -0.15 -2.70 9.57
N LEU A 166 0.72 -3.05 8.63
CA LEU A 166 1.51 -4.27 8.68
C LEU A 166 2.99 -3.93 8.51
N ILE A 167 3.82 -4.40 9.44
CA ILE A 167 5.25 -4.52 9.25
C ILE A 167 5.52 -5.99 8.91
N TYR A 168 6.28 -6.22 7.84
CA TYR A 168 6.94 -7.50 7.56
C TYR A 168 8.44 -7.27 7.63
N ILE A 169 9.11 -7.90 8.58
CA ILE A 169 10.56 -7.92 8.69
C ILE A 169 11.09 -9.30 8.28
N ALA A 170 12.14 -9.33 7.48
CA ALA A 170 12.78 -10.56 7.00
C ALA A 170 14.31 -10.47 7.07
N GLY A 171 14.94 -11.53 7.59
CA GLY A 171 16.40 -11.63 7.83
C GLY A 171 16.77 -12.96 8.48
N ASN A 172 18.04 -13.16 8.82
CA ASN A 172 18.57 -14.44 9.28
C ASN A 172 19.39 -14.40 10.58
N GLU A 173 19.62 -13.23 11.19
CA GLU A 173 20.35 -13.13 12.46
C GLU A 173 19.41 -13.04 13.68
N PRO A 174 19.94 -13.15 14.92
CA PRO A 174 19.16 -12.99 16.14
C PRO A 174 18.36 -11.69 16.20
N PHE A 175 17.05 -11.83 16.48
CA PHE A 175 16.10 -10.71 16.46
C PHE A 175 16.37 -9.67 17.56
N ASP A 176 17.18 -10.02 18.55
CA ASP A 176 17.56 -9.20 19.70
C ASP A 176 18.93 -8.55 19.57
N GLN A 177 19.56 -8.61 18.39
CA GLN A 177 20.82 -7.93 18.11
C GLN A 177 20.66 -6.39 18.18
N GLY A 178 21.71 -5.72 18.67
CA GLY A 178 21.77 -4.26 18.79
C GLY A 178 21.31 -3.74 20.17
N LYS A 179 21.32 -2.42 20.33
CA LYS A 179 21.05 -1.75 21.62
C LYS A 179 19.56 -1.53 21.92
N ILE A 180 18.70 -1.72 20.93
CA ILE A 180 17.28 -1.36 21.00
C ILE A 180 16.46 -2.62 21.24
N SER A 181 15.82 -2.70 22.41
CA SER A 181 14.95 -3.80 22.81
C SER A 181 13.81 -3.98 21.81
N TYR A 182 13.81 -5.10 21.07
CA TYR A 182 12.71 -5.44 20.15
C TYR A 182 11.36 -5.54 20.90
N LYS A 183 11.38 -5.99 22.17
CA LYS A 183 10.18 -6.14 23.00
C LYS A 183 9.47 -4.81 23.22
N ASP A 184 10.25 -3.76 23.51
CA ASP A 184 9.70 -2.43 23.78
C ASP A 184 9.15 -1.79 22.50
N VAL A 185 9.87 -1.90 21.39
CA VAL A 185 9.50 -1.24 20.13
C VAL A 185 8.32 -1.95 19.47
N VAL A 186 8.26 -3.28 19.51
CA VAL A 186 7.12 -4.06 19.00
C VAL A 186 5.88 -3.77 19.84
N SER A 187 6.00 -3.72 21.17
CA SER A 187 4.87 -3.36 22.04
C SER A 187 4.36 -1.95 21.76
N LYS A 188 5.26 -0.98 21.52
CA LYS A 188 4.89 0.39 21.13
C LYS A 188 4.22 0.43 19.74
N ALA A 189 4.70 -0.33 18.76
CA ALA A 189 4.07 -0.44 17.45
C ALA A 189 2.65 -1.00 17.57
N LYS A 190 2.47 -2.04 18.39
CA LYS A 190 1.15 -2.63 18.70
C LYS A 190 0.18 -1.62 19.28
N THR A 191 0.60 -0.72 20.19
CA THR A 191 -0.29 0.34 20.71
C THR A 191 -0.80 1.31 19.64
N LYS A 192 -0.16 1.36 18.46
CA LYS A 192 -0.59 2.14 17.29
C LYS A 192 -1.39 1.31 16.28
N ASN A 193 -1.82 0.09 16.65
CA ASN A 193 -2.44 -0.91 15.79
C ASN A 193 -1.58 -1.29 14.58
N ILE A 194 -0.24 -1.30 14.74
CA ILE A 194 0.70 -1.78 13.73
C ILE A 194 1.08 -3.22 14.09
N TYR A 195 0.69 -4.17 13.23
CA TYR A 195 1.01 -5.58 13.40
C TYR A 195 2.43 -5.87 12.94
N THR A 196 3.23 -6.54 13.76
CA THR A 196 4.60 -6.95 13.40
C THR A 196 4.61 -8.42 13.02
N ASN A 197 4.86 -8.70 11.74
CA ASN A 197 5.05 -10.05 11.20
C ASN A 197 6.53 -10.27 10.94
N THR A 198 7.02 -11.47 11.25
CA THR A 198 8.45 -11.79 11.19
C THR A 198 8.66 -13.00 10.28
N ILE A 199 9.63 -12.92 9.38
CA ILE A 199 9.94 -13.95 8.40
C ILE A 199 11.41 -14.31 8.55
N PHE A 200 11.71 -15.43 9.18
CA PHE A 200 13.09 -15.87 9.37
C PHE A 200 13.60 -16.62 8.14
N CYS A 201 14.73 -16.21 7.59
CA CYS A 201 15.39 -16.88 6.48
C CYS A 201 16.26 -18.02 7.02
N GLY A 202 15.68 -19.20 7.18
CA GLY A 202 16.32 -20.36 7.79
C GLY A 202 15.34 -21.37 8.37
N SER A 203 15.84 -22.22 9.27
CA SER A 203 14.99 -23.24 9.90
C SER A 203 14.00 -22.63 10.89
N ARG A 204 12.86 -23.32 11.07
CA ARG A 204 11.83 -22.85 12.00
C ARG A 204 12.32 -22.85 13.44
N GLU A 205 13.04 -23.88 13.83
CA GLU A 205 13.57 -24.05 15.18
C GLU A 205 14.58 -22.96 15.52
N GLU A 206 15.45 -22.62 14.58
CA GLU A 206 16.42 -21.54 14.72
C GLU A 206 15.73 -20.19 14.90
N GLY A 207 14.77 -19.84 14.05
CA GLY A 207 14.01 -18.59 14.19
C GLY A 207 13.24 -18.48 15.52
N ILE A 208 12.84 -19.61 16.10
CA ILE A 208 12.24 -19.63 17.45
C ILE A 208 13.30 -19.34 18.52
N GLN A 209 14.46 -20.00 18.43
CA GLN A 209 15.58 -19.82 19.37
C GLN A 209 16.16 -18.41 19.30
N SER A 210 16.20 -17.83 18.10
CA SER A 210 16.70 -16.49 17.81
C SER A 210 15.63 -15.40 17.92
N HIS A 211 14.52 -15.71 18.61
CA HIS A 211 13.47 -14.78 19.04
C HIS A 211 12.55 -14.18 17.96
N TRP A 212 12.61 -14.62 16.70
CA TRP A 212 11.71 -14.16 15.64
C TRP A 212 10.25 -14.47 15.97
N GLN A 213 9.96 -15.70 16.41
CA GLN A 213 8.59 -16.06 16.81
C GLN A 213 8.08 -15.20 17.98
N ASN A 214 8.96 -14.85 18.92
CA ASN A 214 8.61 -13.98 20.04
C ASN A 214 8.27 -12.57 19.55
N GLY A 215 9.07 -12.02 18.63
CA GLY A 215 8.83 -10.73 17.98
C GLY A 215 7.45 -10.64 17.33
N ALA A 216 7.06 -11.64 16.52
CA ALA A 216 5.72 -11.67 15.92
C ALA A 216 4.60 -11.78 16.96
N SER A 217 4.77 -12.66 17.96
CA SER A 217 3.75 -12.89 18.99
C SER A 217 3.50 -11.64 19.83
N LEU A 218 4.53 -10.88 20.17
CA LEU A 218 4.40 -9.61 20.89
C LEU A 218 3.66 -8.54 20.07
N GLY A 219 3.81 -8.57 18.75
CA GLY A 219 3.21 -7.63 17.81
C GLY A 219 1.84 -8.02 17.26
N ASP A 220 1.19 -9.04 17.83
CA ASP A 220 -0.06 -9.65 17.33
C ASP A 220 -0.01 -10.09 15.85
N GLY A 221 1.19 -10.28 15.32
CA GLY A 221 1.41 -10.72 13.94
C GLY A 221 1.64 -12.22 13.84
N LYS A 222 2.31 -12.60 12.74
CA LYS A 222 2.56 -13.99 12.38
C LYS A 222 4.05 -14.22 12.16
N TYR A 223 4.49 -15.39 12.62
CA TYR A 223 5.85 -15.88 12.43
C TYR A 223 5.85 -16.89 11.28
N PHE A 224 6.79 -16.70 10.37
CA PHE A 224 7.10 -17.62 9.29
C PHE A 224 8.59 -17.87 9.25
N ASN A 225 8.96 -18.99 8.65
CA ASN A 225 10.31 -19.26 8.22
C ASN A 225 10.29 -19.63 6.75
N ILE A 226 11.30 -19.23 6.01
CA ILE A 226 11.44 -19.50 4.58
C ILE A 226 12.86 -20.00 4.31
N ASP A 227 13.01 -20.79 3.26
CA ASP A 227 14.30 -20.98 2.62
C ASP A 227 14.46 -19.83 1.61
N SER A 228 15.38 -18.90 1.87
CA SER A 228 15.60 -17.73 1.01
C SER A 228 16.22 -18.10 -0.34
N ASP A 229 16.95 -19.21 -0.41
CA ASP A 229 17.63 -19.66 -1.64
C ASP A 229 16.76 -20.62 -2.45
N GLN A 230 15.64 -21.08 -1.88
CA GLN A 230 14.66 -21.85 -2.61
C GLN A 230 14.13 -21.04 -3.79
N LYS A 231 14.29 -21.59 -5.00
CA LYS A 231 13.77 -20.97 -6.21
C LYS A 231 12.25 -20.91 -6.16
N VAL A 232 11.71 -19.74 -6.46
CA VAL A 232 10.27 -19.52 -6.59
C VAL A 232 9.74 -20.39 -7.73
N ILE A 233 8.82 -21.30 -7.40
CA ILE A 233 8.20 -22.19 -8.38
C ILE A 233 7.02 -21.46 -9.03
N TYR A 234 7.04 -21.42 -10.36
CA TYR A 234 6.00 -20.83 -11.17
C TYR A 234 5.22 -21.93 -11.90
N ILE A 235 3.90 -21.80 -11.89
CA ILE A 235 3.00 -22.64 -12.68
C ILE A 235 2.63 -21.84 -13.91
N GLU A 236 3.17 -22.23 -15.06
CA GLU A 236 2.77 -21.65 -16.34
C GLU A 236 1.29 -21.94 -16.61
N THR A 237 0.59 -20.94 -17.12
CA THR A 237 -0.84 -21.06 -17.41
C THR A 237 -1.14 -20.77 -18.88
N PRO A 238 -2.20 -21.37 -19.45
CA PRO A 238 -2.62 -21.07 -20.83
C PRO A 238 -3.12 -19.62 -21.01
N TYR A 239 -3.24 -18.84 -19.93
CA TYR A 239 -3.73 -17.47 -19.95
C TYR A 239 -2.61 -16.44 -19.99
N ASP A 240 -1.37 -16.83 -19.65
CA ASP A 240 -0.24 -15.93 -19.45
C ASP A 240 0.05 -15.09 -20.70
N VAL A 241 0.17 -15.74 -21.86
CA VAL A 241 0.43 -15.07 -23.16
C VAL A 241 -0.64 -14.01 -23.46
N LYS A 242 -1.91 -14.33 -23.20
CA LYS A 242 -3.01 -13.41 -23.50
C LYS A 242 -3.00 -12.21 -22.54
N ILE A 243 -2.67 -12.43 -21.27
CA ILE A 243 -2.51 -11.33 -20.30
C ILE A 243 -1.34 -10.42 -20.72
N SER A 244 -0.20 -10.98 -21.11
CA SER A 244 0.94 -10.19 -21.59
C SER A 244 0.61 -9.36 -22.84
N GLN A 245 -0.18 -9.89 -23.78
CA GLN A 245 -0.69 -9.11 -24.92
C GLN A 245 -1.59 -7.94 -24.50
N TYR A 246 -2.38 -8.13 -23.45
CA TYR A 246 -3.17 -7.04 -22.88
C TYR A 246 -2.31 -6.02 -22.13
N ASN A 247 -1.14 -6.39 -21.59
CA ASN A 247 -0.20 -5.43 -21.00
C ASN A 247 0.25 -4.39 -22.03
N SER A 248 0.66 -4.82 -23.22
CA SER A 248 1.06 -3.90 -24.30
C SER A 248 -0.08 -2.93 -24.66
N LYS A 249 -1.29 -3.46 -24.81
CA LYS A 249 -2.48 -2.63 -25.08
C LYS A 249 -2.80 -1.67 -23.93
N LEU A 250 -2.63 -2.11 -22.68
CA LEU A 250 -2.82 -1.28 -21.49
C LEU A 250 -1.81 -0.13 -21.49
N ASN A 251 -0.55 -0.39 -21.81
CA ASN A 251 0.50 0.62 -21.92
C ASN A 251 0.19 1.70 -22.97
N ASP A 252 -0.44 1.31 -24.08
CA ASP A 252 -0.87 2.24 -25.12
C ASP A 252 -1.99 3.18 -24.67
N THR A 253 -2.65 2.90 -23.54
CA THR A 253 -3.71 3.77 -23.00
C THR A 253 -3.18 4.93 -22.16
N TYR A 254 -1.92 4.90 -21.70
CA TYR A 254 -1.38 5.97 -20.84
C TYR A 254 -0.94 7.18 -21.66
N ILE A 255 -1.38 8.36 -21.20
CA ILE A 255 -1.05 9.66 -21.79
C ILE A 255 -0.24 10.42 -20.75
N SER A 256 1.08 10.43 -20.90
CA SER A 256 1.96 11.19 -20.01
C SER A 256 1.68 12.70 -20.12
N TYR A 257 1.66 13.40 -19.00
CA TYR A 257 1.53 14.86 -18.95
C TYR A 257 2.41 15.48 -17.86
N GLY A 258 2.61 16.79 -17.95
CA GLY A 258 3.40 17.56 -17.00
C GLY A 258 4.90 17.31 -17.12
N ARG A 259 5.68 18.04 -16.30
CA ARG A 259 7.15 18.08 -16.39
C ARG A 259 7.83 16.72 -16.25
N ARG A 260 7.24 15.80 -15.47
CA ARG A 260 7.79 14.46 -15.22
C ARG A 260 7.03 13.35 -15.95
N GLY A 261 6.05 13.67 -16.80
CA GLY A 261 5.20 12.68 -17.46
C GLY A 261 6.00 11.64 -18.25
N SER A 262 6.96 12.09 -19.06
CA SER A 262 7.80 11.20 -19.88
C SER A 262 8.71 10.31 -19.01
N GLU A 263 9.31 10.88 -17.96
CA GLU A 263 10.13 10.13 -16.98
C GLU A 263 9.31 9.00 -16.33
N MET A 264 8.10 9.31 -15.87
CA MET A 264 7.23 8.32 -15.21
C MET A 264 6.73 7.24 -16.17
N LYS A 265 6.37 7.61 -17.41
CA LYS A 265 6.00 6.63 -18.44
C LYS A 265 7.16 5.70 -18.77
N ASN A 266 8.38 6.23 -18.88
CA ASN A 266 9.58 5.41 -19.08
C ASN A 266 9.85 4.49 -17.88
N LYS A 267 9.66 5.00 -16.65
CA LYS A 267 9.77 4.19 -15.43
C LYS A 267 8.81 3.00 -15.46
N GLN A 268 7.54 3.21 -15.82
CA GLN A 268 6.57 2.13 -15.97
C GLN A 268 7.08 1.06 -16.95
N THR A 269 7.57 1.47 -18.12
CA THR A 269 8.14 0.55 -19.13
C THR A 269 9.36 -0.19 -18.60
N THR A 270 10.27 0.47 -17.89
CA THR A 270 11.41 -0.18 -17.25
C THR A 270 10.97 -1.21 -16.21
N GLN A 271 9.93 -0.93 -15.43
CA GLN A 271 9.41 -1.89 -14.47
C GLN A 271 8.68 -3.07 -15.13
N ASP A 272 8.07 -2.87 -16.30
CA ASP A 272 7.57 -3.99 -17.12
C ASP A 272 8.74 -4.90 -17.54
N SER A 273 9.83 -4.33 -18.06
CA SER A 273 11.02 -5.10 -18.45
C SER A 273 11.71 -5.80 -17.27
N ASN A 274 11.77 -5.16 -16.10
CA ASN A 274 12.29 -5.78 -14.87
C ASN A 274 11.45 -7.00 -14.45
N ALA A 275 10.12 -6.89 -14.52
CA ALA A 275 9.23 -7.99 -14.20
C ALA A 275 9.38 -9.14 -15.20
N GLU A 276 9.47 -8.84 -16.50
CA GLU A 276 9.73 -9.83 -17.57
C GLU A 276 11.06 -10.53 -17.41
N MET A 277 12.13 -9.80 -17.07
CA MET A 277 13.45 -10.37 -16.81
C MET A 277 13.44 -11.32 -15.61
N GLN A 278 12.61 -11.05 -14.60
CA GLN A 278 12.49 -11.92 -13.44
C GLN A 278 11.79 -13.25 -13.80
N SER A 279 10.62 -13.18 -14.46
CA SER A 279 9.95 -14.34 -15.05
C SER A 279 8.71 -13.91 -15.85
N ALA A 280 8.26 -14.79 -16.76
CA ALA A 280 6.96 -14.61 -17.44
C ALA A 280 5.79 -14.50 -16.44
N SER A 281 5.81 -15.30 -15.37
CA SER A 281 4.81 -15.22 -14.31
C SER A 281 4.83 -13.86 -13.61
N ASN A 282 6.01 -13.30 -13.31
CA ASN A 282 6.12 -12.00 -12.64
C ASN A 282 5.60 -10.85 -13.53
N ALA A 283 5.85 -10.91 -14.85
CA ALA A 283 5.29 -9.97 -15.81
C ALA A 283 3.74 -10.03 -15.87
N VAL A 284 3.17 -11.23 -15.83
CA VAL A 284 1.72 -11.41 -15.79
C VAL A 284 1.14 -10.86 -14.50
N GLU A 285 1.75 -11.14 -13.35
CA GLU A 285 1.32 -10.64 -12.05
C GLU A 285 1.34 -9.11 -11.97
N ARG A 286 2.40 -8.49 -12.51
CA ARG A 286 2.48 -7.04 -12.67
C ARG A 286 1.35 -6.50 -13.53
N THR A 287 1.06 -7.16 -14.66
CA THR A 287 -0.02 -6.77 -15.57
C THR A 287 -1.38 -6.80 -14.84
N VAL A 288 -1.61 -7.83 -14.03
CA VAL A 288 -2.79 -7.93 -13.17
C VAL A 288 -2.82 -6.77 -12.18
N SER A 289 -1.71 -6.44 -11.48
CA SER A 289 -1.66 -5.30 -10.55
C SER A 289 -1.98 -3.97 -11.23
N LYS A 290 -1.43 -3.71 -12.42
CA LYS A 290 -1.71 -2.50 -13.21
C LYS A 290 -3.17 -2.37 -13.63
N SER A 291 -3.89 -3.50 -13.71
CA SER A 291 -5.33 -3.50 -14.02
C SER A 291 -6.21 -3.11 -12.83
N LYS A 292 -5.66 -3.08 -11.60
CA LYS A 292 -6.41 -2.81 -10.37
C LYS A 292 -6.37 -1.32 -9.98
N LYS A 293 -7.50 -0.64 -10.19
CA LYS A 293 -7.66 0.82 -9.92
C LYS A 293 -7.41 1.24 -8.47
N ASN A 294 -7.53 0.35 -7.49
CA ASN A 294 -7.30 0.64 -6.07
C ASN A 294 -5.84 0.57 -5.63
N ALA A 295 -4.96 -0.07 -6.41
CA ALA A 295 -3.51 -0.11 -6.15
C ALA A 295 -2.71 0.77 -7.09
N TYR A 296 -3.06 0.82 -8.37
CA TYR A 296 -2.25 1.46 -9.38
C TYR A 296 -2.91 2.77 -9.85
N LYS A 297 -2.52 3.89 -9.22
CA LYS A 297 -3.02 5.24 -9.52
C LYS A 297 -1.89 6.15 -9.97
N ASN A 298 -2.03 6.68 -11.18
CA ASN A 298 -1.01 7.48 -11.86
C ASN A 298 -1.49 8.89 -12.16
N ASP A 299 -2.49 9.41 -11.44
CA ASP A 299 -3.11 10.71 -11.69
C ASP A 299 -2.14 11.91 -11.59
N HIS A 300 -0.92 11.71 -11.10
CA HIS A 300 0.12 12.73 -11.06
C HIS A 300 0.96 12.84 -12.35
N TRP A 301 0.85 11.87 -13.26
CA TRP A 301 1.61 11.86 -14.54
C TRP A 301 0.83 11.31 -15.73
N ASP A 302 -0.26 10.55 -15.54
CA ASP A 302 -1.14 10.06 -16.58
C ASP A 302 -2.44 10.88 -16.65
N LEU A 303 -2.70 11.45 -17.82
CA LEU A 303 -3.83 12.35 -18.05
C LEU A 303 -5.17 11.61 -17.97
N VAL A 304 -5.21 10.33 -18.30
CA VAL A 304 -6.44 9.53 -18.21
C VAL A 304 -6.85 9.35 -16.74
N ASP A 305 -5.94 8.91 -15.87
CA ASP A 305 -6.19 8.81 -14.43
C ASP A 305 -6.50 10.18 -13.81
N LYS A 306 -5.79 11.24 -14.24
CA LYS A 306 -6.03 12.60 -13.77
C LYS A 306 -7.44 13.08 -14.08
N VAL A 307 -7.95 12.77 -15.27
CA VAL A 307 -9.29 13.16 -15.73
C VAL A 307 -10.39 12.29 -15.12
N GLU A 308 -10.11 11.02 -14.82
CA GLU A 308 -11.02 10.18 -14.02
C GLU A 308 -11.24 10.79 -12.63
N LYS A 309 -10.17 11.29 -11.99
CA LYS A 309 -10.24 11.99 -10.70
C LYS A 309 -10.83 13.40 -10.78
N ASP A 310 -10.48 14.16 -11.81
CA ASP A 310 -10.93 15.53 -12.03
C ASP A 310 -11.24 15.77 -13.51
N LYS A 311 -12.52 15.62 -13.87
CA LYS A 311 -13.02 15.79 -15.23
C LYS A 311 -12.80 17.19 -15.81
N SER A 312 -12.60 18.19 -14.95
CA SER A 312 -12.39 19.58 -15.36
C SER A 312 -10.94 19.90 -15.75
N TYR A 313 -10.00 19.02 -15.42
CA TYR A 313 -8.56 19.27 -15.54
C TYR A 313 -8.10 19.63 -16.96
N ILE A 314 -8.72 19.06 -18.00
CA ILE A 314 -8.38 19.36 -19.40
C ILE A 314 -8.59 20.84 -19.73
N SER A 315 -9.54 21.50 -19.06
CA SER A 315 -9.80 22.93 -19.26
C SER A 315 -8.68 23.82 -18.70
N SER A 316 -7.96 23.34 -17.69
CA SER A 316 -6.89 24.10 -17.01
C SER A 316 -5.47 23.67 -17.35
N ILE A 317 -5.27 22.52 -18.00
CA ILE A 317 -3.93 22.04 -18.37
C ILE A 317 -3.27 23.00 -19.36
N LYS A 318 -1.99 23.30 -19.14
CA LYS A 318 -1.22 24.19 -20.01
C LYS A 318 -0.67 23.44 -21.22
N GLU A 319 -0.44 24.16 -22.31
CA GLU A 319 0.03 23.59 -23.58
C GLU A 319 1.43 22.95 -23.43
N GLU A 320 2.30 23.55 -22.63
CA GLU A 320 3.64 23.05 -22.35
C GLU A 320 3.64 21.73 -21.55
N GLU A 321 2.56 21.42 -20.84
CA GLU A 321 2.40 20.19 -20.07
C GLU A 321 1.82 19.03 -20.90
N LEU A 322 1.33 19.31 -22.11
CA LEU A 322 0.81 18.27 -22.99
C LEU A 322 1.95 17.48 -23.64
N PRO A 323 1.76 16.16 -23.86
CA PRO A 323 2.67 15.38 -24.68
C PRO A 323 2.62 15.86 -26.13
N SER A 324 3.68 15.59 -26.89
CA SER A 324 3.84 16.00 -28.30
C SER A 324 2.63 15.69 -29.17
N GLU A 325 2.00 14.54 -28.95
CA GLU A 325 0.88 14.00 -29.71
C GLU A 325 -0.42 14.78 -29.48
N LEU A 326 -0.49 15.56 -28.39
CA LEU A 326 -1.64 16.38 -28.03
C LEU A 326 -1.41 17.88 -28.23
N LYS A 327 -0.17 18.32 -28.46
CA LYS A 327 0.14 19.73 -28.73
C LYS A 327 -0.52 20.19 -30.02
N GLY A 328 -1.10 21.38 -30.01
CA GLY A 328 -1.83 21.99 -31.11
C GLY A 328 -3.27 21.46 -31.30
N LYS A 329 -3.72 20.50 -30.48
CA LYS A 329 -5.12 20.05 -30.49
C LYS A 329 -5.99 20.98 -29.64
N SER A 330 -7.25 21.15 -30.06
CA SER A 330 -8.24 21.85 -29.25
C SER A 330 -8.57 21.07 -27.96
N LYS A 331 -9.07 21.77 -26.95
CA LYS A 331 -9.48 21.13 -25.68
C LYS A 331 -10.55 20.05 -25.88
N ASP A 332 -11.45 20.23 -26.85
CA ASP A 332 -12.50 19.24 -27.13
C ASP A 332 -11.96 18.00 -27.87
N GLU A 333 -10.94 18.15 -28.72
CA GLU A 333 -10.22 17.01 -29.28
C GLU A 333 -9.46 16.23 -28.20
N ILE A 334 -8.78 16.93 -27.29
CA ILE A 334 -8.09 16.30 -26.15
C ILE A 334 -9.09 15.54 -25.28
N LYS A 335 -10.24 16.14 -24.94
CA LYS A 335 -11.32 15.45 -24.21
C LYS A 335 -11.76 14.16 -24.91
N LYS A 336 -11.98 14.21 -26.23
CA LYS A 336 -12.38 13.02 -27.01
C LYS A 336 -11.30 11.93 -26.98
N ILE A 337 -10.03 12.29 -27.13
CA ILE A 337 -8.91 11.34 -27.09
C ILE A 337 -8.78 10.70 -25.70
N VAL A 338 -8.82 11.50 -24.64
CA VAL A 338 -8.74 11.00 -23.25
C VAL A 338 -9.94 10.09 -22.94
N ALA A 339 -11.15 10.47 -23.35
CA ALA A 339 -12.35 9.65 -23.16
C ALA A 339 -12.25 8.30 -23.90
N GLN A 340 -11.75 8.29 -25.14
CA GLN A 340 -11.52 7.05 -25.89
C GLN A 340 -10.50 6.16 -25.19
N LYS A 341 -9.36 6.72 -24.77
CA LYS A 341 -8.30 5.98 -24.06
C LYS A 341 -8.78 5.43 -22.71
N SER A 342 -9.62 6.18 -22.00
CA SER A 342 -10.30 5.70 -20.78
C SER A 342 -11.21 4.51 -21.07
N ALA A 343 -12.03 4.57 -22.12
CA ALA A 343 -12.94 3.49 -22.48
C ALA A 343 -12.18 2.22 -22.93
N ASP A 344 -11.11 2.38 -23.71
CA ASP A 344 -10.23 1.29 -24.13
C ASP A 344 -9.55 0.64 -22.91
N ARG A 345 -9.03 1.46 -21.98
CA ARG A 345 -8.43 1.00 -20.73
C ARG A 345 -9.41 0.20 -19.89
N ASP A 346 -10.62 0.71 -19.67
CA ASP A 346 -11.65 0.02 -18.90
C ASP A 346 -12.00 -1.35 -19.51
N LYS A 347 -12.06 -1.45 -20.85
CA LYS A 347 -12.29 -2.71 -21.55
C LYS A 347 -11.12 -3.68 -21.34
N ILE A 348 -9.89 -3.22 -21.51
CA ILE A 348 -8.67 -4.04 -21.33
C ILE A 348 -8.57 -4.55 -19.89
N GLN A 349 -8.79 -3.68 -18.90
CA GLN A 349 -8.76 -4.04 -17.48
C GLN A 349 -9.77 -5.14 -17.13
N LYS A 350 -11.00 -5.06 -17.67
CA LYS A 350 -12.02 -6.10 -17.49
C LYS A 350 -11.61 -7.45 -18.09
N GLU A 351 -11.00 -7.45 -19.28
CA GLU A 351 -10.49 -8.68 -19.89
C GLU A 351 -9.34 -9.29 -19.08
N ILE A 352 -8.41 -8.46 -18.60
CA ILE A 352 -7.33 -8.90 -17.70
C ILE A 352 -7.92 -9.51 -16.43
N GLU A 353 -8.94 -8.89 -15.82
CA GLU A 353 -9.57 -9.41 -14.60
C GLU A 353 -10.24 -10.78 -14.80
N VAL A 354 -10.90 -11.00 -15.95
CA VAL A 354 -11.48 -12.31 -16.29
C VAL A 354 -10.38 -13.36 -16.44
N LEU A 355 -9.30 -13.02 -17.15
CA LEU A 355 -8.18 -13.94 -17.36
C LEU A 355 -7.40 -14.23 -16.07
N ALA A 356 -7.21 -13.22 -15.23
CA ALA A 356 -6.53 -13.34 -13.93
C ALA A 356 -7.26 -14.31 -13.00
N ARG A 357 -8.60 -14.28 -12.98
CA ARG A 357 -9.40 -15.25 -12.21
C ARG A 357 -9.20 -16.67 -12.71
N LYS A 358 -9.30 -16.90 -14.02
CA LYS A 358 -9.07 -18.22 -14.63
C LYS A 358 -7.65 -18.73 -14.39
N ARG A 359 -6.68 -17.80 -14.44
CA ARG A 359 -5.28 -18.07 -14.13
C ARG A 359 -5.12 -18.53 -12.69
N GLN A 360 -5.69 -17.82 -11.72
CA GLN A 360 -5.63 -18.21 -10.31
C GLN A 360 -6.29 -19.56 -10.06
N GLU A 361 -7.49 -19.79 -10.61
CA GLU A 361 -8.19 -21.08 -10.52
C GLU A 361 -7.34 -22.24 -11.05
N TYR A 362 -6.64 -22.03 -12.17
CA TYR A 362 -5.72 -23.02 -12.73
C TYR A 362 -4.53 -23.28 -11.81
N ILE A 363 -3.88 -22.23 -11.30
CA ILE A 363 -2.75 -22.33 -10.37
C ILE A 363 -3.18 -23.08 -9.10
N ASP A 364 -4.35 -22.78 -8.54
CA ASP A 364 -4.86 -23.43 -7.34
C ASP A 364 -5.08 -24.95 -7.55
N VAL A 365 -5.61 -25.32 -8.72
CA VAL A 365 -5.84 -26.73 -9.09
C VAL A 365 -4.50 -27.45 -9.27
N GLU A 366 -3.57 -26.87 -10.02
CA GLU A 366 -2.26 -27.48 -10.26
C GLU A 366 -1.40 -27.57 -8.99
N THR A 367 -1.47 -26.57 -8.12
CA THR A 367 -0.78 -26.59 -6.82
C THR A 367 -1.29 -27.75 -5.96
N LYS A 368 -2.62 -27.95 -5.90
CA LYS A 368 -3.21 -29.08 -5.15
C LYS A 368 -2.78 -30.44 -5.69
N LYS A 369 -2.63 -30.59 -7.01
CA LYS A 369 -2.16 -31.84 -7.64
C LYS A 369 -0.72 -32.18 -7.31
N ARG A 370 0.14 -31.15 -7.17
CA ARG A 370 1.56 -31.32 -6.86
C ARG A 370 1.83 -31.67 -5.39
N GLY A 371 0.84 -31.46 -4.51
CA GLY A 371 0.98 -31.66 -3.07
C GLY A 371 1.65 -30.48 -2.38
N ASN A 372 1.31 -30.24 -1.10
CA ASN A 372 1.83 -29.13 -0.28
C ASN A 372 3.31 -29.29 0.15
N SER A 373 4.13 -30.02 -0.62
CA SER A 373 5.49 -30.40 -0.23
C SER A 373 6.57 -29.35 -0.49
N GLU A 374 6.20 -28.14 -0.91
CA GLU A 374 7.16 -27.09 -1.25
C GLU A 374 7.15 -26.02 -0.15
N GLY A 375 8.34 -25.71 0.38
CA GLY A 375 8.54 -24.72 1.43
C GLY A 375 7.87 -23.39 1.13
N ASP A 376 7.45 -22.69 2.18
CA ASP A 376 6.90 -21.35 2.05
C ASP A 376 8.01 -20.39 1.57
N ASP A 377 7.75 -19.66 0.48
CA ASP A 377 8.57 -18.52 0.07
C ASP A 377 8.03 -17.23 0.70
N LEU A 378 8.79 -16.13 0.59
CA LEU A 378 8.42 -14.82 1.14
C LEU A 378 7.00 -14.39 0.78
N GLY A 379 6.60 -14.59 -0.49
CA GLY A 379 5.28 -14.19 -0.99
C GLY A 379 4.16 -14.98 -0.33
N LYS A 380 4.30 -16.30 -0.26
CA LYS A 380 3.31 -17.18 0.39
C LYS A 380 3.16 -16.86 1.89
N ALA A 381 4.28 -16.62 2.57
CA ALA A 381 4.27 -16.23 3.99
C ALA A 381 3.47 -14.93 4.22
N ILE A 382 3.74 -13.91 3.38
CA ILE A 382 3.03 -12.63 3.43
C ILE A 382 1.55 -12.80 3.08
N GLU A 383 1.22 -13.53 2.01
CA GLU A 383 -0.16 -13.80 1.60
C GLU A 383 -0.98 -14.47 2.71
N LYS A 384 -0.46 -15.56 3.31
CA LYS A 384 -1.13 -16.25 4.43
C LYS A 384 -1.39 -15.30 5.59
N SER A 385 -0.40 -14.48 5.96
CA SER A 385 -0.54 -13.47 7.01
C SER A 385 -1.61 -12.43 6.68
N ILE A 386 -1.57 -11.86 5.46
CA ILE A 386 -2.55 -10.88 5.00
C ILE A 386 -3.96 -11.45 5.10
N VAL A 387 -4.19 -12.68 4.61
CA VAL A 387 -5.52 -13.30 4.59
C VAL A 387 -6.07 -13.48 6.00
N GLU A 388 -5.26 -13.95 6.95
CA GLU A 388 -5.68 -14.15 8.33
C GLU A 388 -5.92 -12.82 9.07
N LEU A 389 -5.00 -11.87 8.95
CA LEU A 389 -5.13 -10.55 9.57
C LEU A 389 -6.27 -9.74 8.96
N ALA A 390 -6.51 -9.86 7.65
CA ALA A 390 -7.64 -9.24 6.97
C ALA A 390 -8.97 -9.68 7.58
N LYS A 391 -9.18 -11.00 7.73
CA LYS A 391 -10.39 -11.54 8.37
C LYS A 391 -10.55 -11.04 9.81
N LYS A 392 -9.47 -11.02 10.59
CA LYS A 392 -9.47 -10.50 11.98
C LYS A 392 -9.86 -9.02 12.04
N ASN A 393 -9.47 -8.23 11.04
CA ASN A 393 -9.75 -6.79 10.97
C ASN A 393 -11.05 -6.46 10.20
N GLY A 394 -11.89 -7.46 9.87
CA GLY A 394 -13.19 -7.24 9.24
C GLY A 394 -13.16 -7.02 7.73
N TYR A 395 -12.06 -7.37 7.06
CA TYR A 395 -11.97 -7.38 5.61
C TYR A 395 -12.49 -8.69 5.02
N ASN A 396 -13.04 -8.62 3.81
CA ASN A 396 -13.45 -9.73 2.97
C ASN A 396 -12.80 -9.64 1.58
N PHE A 397 -13.02 -10.63 0.71
CA PHE A 397 -12.40 -10.75 -0.62
C PHE A 397 -13.43 -10.46 -1.72
#